data_AF-A0A8J5KDJ9-F1
#
_entry.id   AF-A0A8J5KDJ9-F1
#
_cell.length_a   1.000
_cell.length_b   1.000
_cell.length_c   1.000
_cell.angle_alpha   90.00
_cell.angle_beta   90.00
_cell.angle_gamma   90.00
#
_symmetry.space_group_name_H-M   'P 1'
#
loop_
_entity.id
_entity.type
_entity.pdbx_description
1 polymer ?
#
loop_
_entity_poly.entity_id
_entity_poly.type
_entity_poly.pdbx_seq_one_letter_code
_entity_poly.pdbx_strand_id
1 'polypeptide(L)' 'MREQQEFSLLRAQYGMDNEGNFSQQSLSNMQRAVYAGEMTVADYYERQIELKVAEKNGVDDGRSCTK' A
#
# COMPACT_ATOMS: atom_id res chain seq x y z
N MET A 1 -17.58 12.02 -23.14
CA MET A 1 -17.82 11.00 -22.10
C MET A 1 -16.83 9.84 -22.18
N ARG A 2 -16.63 9.20 -23.35
CA ARG A 2 -15.67 8.09 -23.50
C ARG A 2 -14.22 8.48 -23.19
N GLU A 3 -13.73 9.55 -23.82
CA GLU A 3 -12.36 10.03 -23.61
C GLU A 3 -12.08 10.36 -22.14
N GLN A 4 -12.97 11.11 -21.47
CA GLN A 4 -12.85 11.40 -20.04
C GLN A 4 -12.75 10.15 -19.14
N GLN A 5 -13.49 9.09 -19.46
CA GLN A 5 -13.43 7.82 -18.71
C GLN A 5 -12.12 7.08 -18.97
N GLU A 6 -11.72 6.97 -20.24
CA GLU A 6 -10.44 6.36 -20.64
C GLU A 6 -9.26 7.10 -20.02
N PHE A 7 -9.29 8.43 -20.01
CA PHE A 7 -8.27 9.26 -19.37
C PHE A 7 -8.20 9.03 -17.85
N SER A 8 -9.36 8.91 -17.19
CA SER A 8 -9.40 8.60 -15.76
C SER A 8 -8.79 7.22 -15.44
N LEU A 9 -9.09 6.20 -16.26
CA LEU A 9 -8.53 4.86 -16.09
C LEU A 9 -7.02 4.85 -16.31
N LEU A 10 -6.52 5.56 -17.32
CA LEU A 10 -5.09 5.71 -17.56
C LEU A 10 -4.40 6.40 -16.38
N ARG A 11 -4.96 7.49 -15.87
CA ARG A 11 -4.40 8.16 -14.69
C ARG A 11 -4.27 7.22 -13.50
N ALA A 12 -5.29 6.42 -13.20
CA ALA A 12 -5.22 5.44 -12.12
C ALA A 12 -4.19 4.34 -12.37
N GLN A 13 -4.17 3.78 -13.59
CA GLN A 13 -3.23 2.71 -13.98
C GLN A 13 -1.77 3.14 -13.82
N TYR A 14 -1.45 4.40 -14.15
CA TYR A 14 -0.10 4.94 -14.07
C TYR A 14 0.19 5.68 -12.75
N GLY A 15 -0.73 5.66 -11.77
CA GLY A 15 -0.56 6.35 -10.48
C GLY A 15 -0.51 7.88 -10.58
N MET A 16 -1.14 8.45 -11.62
CA MET A 16 -1.25 9.89 -11.88
C MET A 16 -2.64 10.47 -11.53
N ASP A 17 -3.49 9.68 -10.86
CA ASP A 17 -4.79 10.12 -10.35
C ASP A 17 -4.68 10.98 -9.07
N ASN A 18 -3.50 11.00 -8.43
CA ASN A 18 -3.24 11.59 -7.11
C ASN A 18 -4.06 10.90 -5.99
N GLU A 19 -4.49 9.66 -6.21
CA GLU A 19 -5.23 8.88 -5.22
C GLU A 19 -4.33 7.82 -4.58
N GLY A 20 -4.07 8.00 -3.27
CA GLY A 20 -3.32 7.01 -2.51
C GLY A 20 -1.80 7.10 -2.71
N ASN A 21 -1.08 6.37 -1.86
CA ASN A 21 0.35 6.12 -2.00
C ASN A 21 0.68 4.72 -1.44
N PHE A 22 1.93 4.29 -1.59
CA PHE A 22 2.39 2.99 -1.11
C PHE A 22 2.04 2.72 0.37
N SER A 23 2.21 3.73 1.23
CA SER A 23 1.93 3.60 2.67
C SER A 23 0.44 3.35 2.92
N GLN A 24 -0.43 4.16 2.31
CA GLN A 24 -1.88 4.00 2.41
C GLN A 24 -2.38 2.68 1.81
N GLN A 25 -1.83 2.25 0.68
CA GLN A 25 -2.17 0.98 0.04
C GLN A 25 -1.76 -0.20 0.93
N SER A 26 -0.55 -0.16 1.51
CA SER A 26 -0.06 -1.18 2.44
C SER A 26 -0.99 -1.30 3.64
N LEU A 27 -1.37 -0.19 4.26
CA LEU A 27 -2.29 -0.17 5.40
C LEU A 27 -3.67 -0.75 5.05
N SER A 28 -4.24 -0.34 3.91
CA SER A 28 -5.55 -0.82 3.44
C SER A 28 -5.55 -2.33 3.17
N ASN A 29 -4.51 -2.84 2.51
CA ASN A 29 -4.37 -4.26 2.23
C ASN A 29 -4.21 -5.09 3.51
N MET A 30 -3.40 -4.61 4.46
CA MET A 30 -3.24 -5.28 5.75
C MET A 30 -4.53 -5.28 6.57
N GLN A 31 -5.31 -4.19 6.56
CA GLN A 31 -6.64 -4.17 7.19
C GLN A 31 -7.56 -5.22 6.58
N ARG A 32 -7.57 -5.36 5.25
CA ARG A 32 -8.35 -6.41 4.57
C ARG A 32 -7.90 -7.81 4.98
N ALA A 33 -6.60 -8.06 5.10
CA ALA A 33 -6.07 -9.33 5.56
C ALA A 33 -6.48 -9.66 7.01
N VAL A 34 -6.49 -8.66 7.90
CA VAL A 34 -7.02 -8.81 9.27
C VAL A 34 -8.51 -9.18 9.24
N TYR A 35 -9.31 -8.47 8.45
CA TYR A 35 -10.75 -8.79 8.32
C TYR A 35 -11.00 -10.17 7.72
N ALA A 36 -10.14 -10.63 6.82
CA ALA A 36 -10.21 -11.98 6.24
C ALA A 36 -9.70 -13.07 7.19
N GLY A 37 -9.07 -12.71 8.32
CA GLY A 37 -8.45 -13.66 9.25
C GLY A 37 -7.09 -14.20 8.79
N GLU A 38 -6.50 -13.61 7.75
CA GLU A 38 -5.20 -13.99 7.18
C GLU A 38 -4.02 -13.33 7.92
N MET A 39 -4.29 -12.31 8.72
CA MET A 39 -3.32 -11.56 9.52
C MET A 39 -3.86 -11.34 10.93
N THR A 40 -3.01 -11.49 11.96
CA THR A 40 -3.44 -11.17 13.32
C THR A 40 -3.43 -9.66 13.56
N VAL A 41 -4.23 -9.21 14.54
CA VAL A 41 -4.23 -7.79 14.94
C VAL A 41 -2.87 -7.35 15.48
N ALA A 42 -2.12 -8.26 16.13
CA ALA A 42 -0.78 -7.98 16.61
C ALA A 42 0.18 -7.74 15.43
N ASP A 43 0.21 -8.66 14.46
CA ASP A 43 1.06 -8.54 13.26
C ASP A 43 0.76 -7.25 12.49
N TYR A 44 -0.52 -6.86 12.41
CA TYR A 44 -0.92 -5.60 11.79
C TYR A 44 -0.24 -4.39 12.41
N TYR A 45 -0.24 -4.27 13.74
CA TYR A 45 0.37 -3.13 14.43
C TYR A 45 1.90 -3.16 14.38
N GLU A 46 2.52 -4.33 14.48
CA GLU A 46 3.97 -4.46 14.29
C GLU A 46 4.37 -3.99 12.89
N ARG A 47 3.63 -4.44 11.86
CA ARG A 47 3.86 -4.08 10.47
C ARG A 47 3.65 -2.59 10.20
N GLN A 48 2.66 -1.97 10.85
CA GLN A 48 2.46 -0.52 10.80
C GLN A 48 3.68 0.26 11.31
N ILE A 49 4.28 -0.18 12.42
CA ILE A 49 5.43 0.50 13.03
C ILE A 49 6.63 0.43 12.09
N GLU A 50 6.90 -0.74 11.52
CA GLU A 50 8.03 -0.95 10.62
C GLU A 50 7.89 -0.13 9.34
N LEU A 51 6.68 -0.09 8.74
CA LEU A 51 6.39 0.75 7.58
C LEU A 51 6.72 2.22 7.87
N LYS A 52 6.33 2.71 9.06
CA LYS A 52 6.61 4.10 9.49
C LYS A 52 8.10 4.35 9.72
N VAL A 53 8.83 3.36 10.21
CA VAL A 53 10.29 3.44 10.38
C VAL A 53 11.00 3.47 9.03
N ALA A 54 10.61 2.60 8.10
CA ALA A 54 11.15 2.56 6.73
C ALA A 54 10.90 3.88 6.00
N GLU A 55 9.67 4.41 6.07
CA GLU A 55 9.28 5.70 5.48
C GLU A 55 10.08 6.86 6.07
N LYS A 56 10.25 6.90 7.40
CA LYS A 56 11.04 7.93 8.09
C LYS A 56 12.51 7.89 7.69
N ASN A 57 13.09 6.70 7.59
CA ASN A 57 14.51 6.53 7.32
C ASN A 57 14.83 6.59 5.81
N GLY A 58 13.82 6.42 4.95
CA GLY A 58 14.00 6.31 3.51
C GLY A 58 14.76 5.03 3.10
N VAL A 59 14.75 4.00 3.96
CA VAL A 59 15.46 2.74 3.75
C VAL A 59 14.44 1.62 3.64
N ASP A 60 14.56 0.82 2.58
CA ASP A 60 13.73 -0.37 2.35
C ASP A 60 13.90 -1.41 3.47
N ASP A 61 12.82 -2.10 3.83
CA ASP A 61 12.84 -3.12 4.90
C ASP A 61 13.37 -4.49 4.43
N GLY A 62 13.70 -4.62 3.14
CA GLY A 62 14.34 -5.78 2.54
C GLY A 62 13.43 -6.99 2.40
N ARG A 63 12.13 -6.87 2.68
CA ARG A 63 11.25 -8.04 2.80
C ARG A 63 10.85 -8.68 1.50
N SER A 64 10.85 -7.93 0.41
CA SER A 64 10.67 -8.46 -0.95
C SER A 64 11.99 -8.92 -1.58
N CYS A 65 13.11 -8.80 -0.88
CA CYS A 65 14.42 -9.22 -1.38
C CYS A 65 14.59 -10.75 -1.26
N THR A 66 14.92 -11.40 -2.37
CA THR A 66 15.32 -12.81 -2.41
C THR A 66 16.81 -12.92 -2.77
N LYS A 67 17.55 -13.79 -2.09
CA LYS A 67 19.01 -14.00 -2.30
C LYS A 67 19.30 -15.23 -3.14
#